data_AF-A0A9D1ZAG2-F1
#
_entry.id   AF-A0A9D1ZAG2-F1
#
_cell.length_a   1.000
_cell.length_b   1.000
_cell.length_c   1.000
_cell.angle_alpha   90.00
_cell.angle_beta   90.00
_cell.angle_gamma   90.00
#
_symmetry.space_group_name_H-M   'P 1'
#
loop_
_entity.id
_entity.type
_entity.pdbx_description
1 polymer ?
#
loop_
_entity_poly.entity_id
_entity_poly.type
_entity_poly.pdbx_seq_one_letter_code
_entity_poly.pdbx_strand_id
1 'polypeptide(L)'
;MNGKNLSGISTKEFRARQQVLDVEKWLASERAGQDLCGTFPFCAYCVKTESDPCARAELREKMRQALDDLSEIAVTEEPAVTEAPNEGTEKAVESAEEEEMLEDSLALQTLKKEPPEGYESVLRYRRTFRSKLIQSGGAQDLYTELKNTFSGYAGIRSRVTQSGENFRVGGRKIAKIAIGGKTLCLYLALDPKAFEDSKYRFTDVSDKKTYSETPMKVRVTGSRSLKHAKELIGYLAEKFDLPNVGYISIDYRCPYKTDEELVRVGLIRLYTAFVKKKK
;
A
#
# COMPACT_ATOMS: atom_id res chain seq x y z
N MET A 1 16.82 4.67 3.69
CA MET A 1 16.37 5.58 2.62
C MET A 1 15.01 6.15 3.01
N ASN A 2 14.91 7.45 3.28
CA ASN A 2 13.65 8.09 3.63
C ASN A 2 13.00 8.59 2.34
N GLY A 3 11.93 7.93 1.88
CA GLY A 3 11.09 8.50 0.83
C GLY A 3 10.65 9.90 1.25
N LYS A 4 10.87 10.89 0.39
CA LYS A 4 10.46 12.27 0.67
C LYS A 4 8.94 12.27 0.75
N ASN A 5 8.40 12.63 1.90
CA ASN A 5 6.99 12.84 2.07
C ASN A 5 6.61 14.13 1.32
N LEU A 6 5.89 14.00 0.22
CA LEU A 6 5.47 15.07 -0.68
C LEU A 6 4.17 15.75 -0.22
N SER A 7 3.47 15.23 0.80
CA SER A 7 2.19 15.79 1.26
C SER A 7 2.33 17.01 2.17
N GLY A 8 3.57 17.40 2.49
CA GLY A 8 3.84 18.29 3.59
C GLY A 8 4.88 19.34 3.25
N ILE A 9 4.79 19.98 2.08
CA ILE A 9 5.48 21.26 1.92
C ILE A 9 4.81 22.21 2.91
N SER A 10 5.55 22.59 3.94
CA SER A 10 5.03 23.45 5.00
C SER A 10 4.71 24.84 4.44
N THR A 11 3.79 25.56 5.07
CA THR A 11 3.54 26.97 4.73
C THR A 11 4.82 27.83 4.83
N LYS A 12 5.73 27.47 5.72
CA LYS A 12 7.05 28.10 5.85
C LYS A 12 7.93 27.86 4.62
N GLU A 13 7.91 26.67 4.05
CA GLU A 13 8.66 26.34 2.83
C GLU A 13 8.08 27.05 1.60
N PHE A 14 6.75 27.12 1.49
CA PHE A 14 6.11 27.91 0.44
C PHE A 14 6.47 29.39 0.53
N ARG A 15 6.43 29.96 1.74
CA ARG A 15 6.83 31.36 1.96
C ARG A 15 8.30 31.60 1.61
N ALA A 16 9.20 30.70 2.03
CA ALA A 16 10.62 30.81 1.70
C ALA A 16 10.85 30.73 0.19
N ARG A 17 10.16 29.82 -0.50
CA ARG A 17 10.25 29.71 -1.96
C ARG A 17 9.65 30.92 -2.68
N GLN A 18 8.53 31.46 -2.17
CA GLN A 18 7.90 32.66 -2.71
C GLN A 18 8.85 33.86 -2.65
N GLN A 19 9.55 34.07 -1.54
CA GLN A 19 10.54 35.14 -1.41
C GLN A 19 11.67 35.03 -2.44
N VAL A 20 12.16 33.81 -2.68
CA VAL A 20 13.18 33.57 -3.71
C VAL A 20 12.62 33.90 -5.10
N LEU A 21 11.43 33.41 -5.42
CA LEU A 21 10.77 33.67 -6.71
C LEU A 21 10.47 35.16 -6.91
N ASP A 22 10.09 35.89 -5.88
CA ASP A 22 9.82 37.32 -5.98
C ASP A 22 11.08 38.10 -6.37
N VAL A 23 12.23 37.76 -5.79
CA VAL A 23 13.54 38.35 -6.15
C VAL A 23 13.95 37.94 -7.55
N GLU A 24 13.85 36.66 -7.90
CA GLU A 24 14.21 36.15 -9.24
C GLU A 24 13.36 36.80 -10.34
N LYS A 25 12.03 36.88 -10.12
CA LYS A 25 11.10 37.52 -11.04
C LYS A 25 11.40 39.01 -11.18
N TRP A 26 11.67 39.70 -10.07
CA TRP A 26 12.01 41.12 -10.11
C TRP A 26 13.31 41.36 -10.91
N LEU A 27 14.38 40.63 -10.62
CA LEU A 27 15.65 40.72 -11.37
C LEU A 27 15.50 40.33 -12.85
N ALA A 28 14.60 39.42 -13.17
CA ALA A 28 14.29 39.07 -14.56
C ALA A 28 13.54 40.22 -15.28
N SER A 29 12.55 40.84 -14.62
CA SER A 29 11.84 42.01 -15.15
C SER A 29 12.77 43.21 -15.35
N GLU A 30 13.66 43.49 -14.39
CA GLU A 30 14.67 44.56 -14.49
C GLU A 30 15.59 44.34 -15.69
N ARG A 31 16.07 43.11 -15.90
CA ARG A 31 16.92 42.77 -17.05
C ARG A 31 16.18 42.87 -18.38
N ALA A 32 14.89 42.57 -18.40
CA ALA A 32 14.06 42.65 -19.60
C ALA A 32 13.52 44.06 -19.89
N GLY A 33 13.60 44.98 -18.92
CA GLY A 33 13.06 46.33 -19.03
C GLY A 33 11.52 46.39 -19.08
N GLN A 34 10.83 45.30 -18.72
CA GLN A 34 9.37 45.19 -18.71
C GLN A 34 8.90 44.17 -17.68
N ASP A 35 7.64 44.27 -17.22
CA ASP A 35 7.07 43.32 -16.27
C ASP A 35 6.84 41.94 -16.91
N LEU A 36 7.50 40.91 -16.38
CA LEU A 36 7.38 39.52 -16.81
C LEU A 36 6.37 38.71 -15.98
N CYS A 37 5.65 39.33 -15.04
CA CYS A 37 4.62 38.65 -14.28
C CYS A 37 3.52 38.11 -15.22
N GLY A 38 3.32 36.80 -15.25
CA GLY A 38 2.41 36.13 -16.19
C GLY A 38 3.12 35.37 -17.31
N THR A 39 4.40 35.65 -17.55
CA THR A 39 5.18 35.04 -18.65
C THR A 39 5.95 33.80 -18.23
N PHE A 40 6.20 33.61 -16.92
CA PHE A 40 6.92 32.44 -16.42
C PHE A 40 6.11 31.15 -16.60
N PRO A 41 6.76 29.97 -16.78
CA PRO A 41 6.07 28.70 -17.00
C PRO A 41 5.02 28.37 -15.92
N PHE A 42 5.35 28.63 -14.65
CA PHE A 42 4.43 28.42 -13.54
C PHE A 42 3.27 29.41 -13.46
N CYS A 43 3.34 30.58 -14.14
CA CYS A 43 2.30 31.61 -14.04
C CYS A 43 0.94 31.13 -14.55
N ALA A 44 0.91 30.18 -15.48
CA ALA A 44 -0.33 29.56 -15.97
C ALA A 44 -1.13 28.83 -14.87
N TYR A 45 -0.45 28.38 -13.81
CA TYR A 45 -1.05 27.63 -12.70
C TYR A 45 -1.20 28.47 -11.42
N CYS A 46 -1.05 29.80 -11.55
CA CYS A 46 -1.10 30.74 -10.44
C CYS A 46 -2.54 31.08 -10.04
N VAL A 47 -2.87 30.85 -8.77
CA VAL A 47 -4.14 31.24 -8.17
C VAL A 47 -3.87 32.44 -7.25
N LYS A 48 -4.15 33.66 -7.75
CA LYS A 48 -3.81 34.91 -7.06
C LYS A 48 -4.49 35.08 -5.70
N THR A 49 -5.60 34.38 -5.45
CA THR A 49 -6.35 34.44 -4.20
C THR A 49 -5.75 33.58 -3.08
N GLU A 50 -4.74 32.74 -3.37
CA GLU A 50 -4.07 31.91 -2.38
C GLU A 50 -2.86 32.63 -1.76
N SER A 51 -2.50 32.22 -0.53
CA SER A 51 -1.23 32.60 0.09
C SER A 51 -0.05 32.00 -0.66
N ASP A 52 1.02 32.77 -0.87
CA ASP A 52 2.23 32.34 -1.60
C ASP A 52 1.93 31.78 -3.01
N PRO A 53 1.26 32.57 -3.88
CA PRO A 53 0.59 32.06 -5.07
C PRO A 53 1.57 31.56 -6.15
N CYS A 54 2.75 32.18 -6.29
CA CYS A 54 3.73 31.77 -7.30
C CYS A 54 4.47 30.48 -6.90
N ALA A 55 4.83 30.34 -5.62
CA ALA A 55 5.47 29.14 -5.11
C ALA A 55 4.55 27.91 -5.21
N ARG A 56 3.26 28.08 -4.94
CA ARG A 56 2.26 27.02 -5.11
C ARG A 56 2.01 26.70 -6.60
N ALA A 57 2.06 27.70 -7.46
CA ALA A 57 1.96 27.51 -8.91
C ALA A 57 3.14 26.69 -9.46
N GLU A 58 4.37 26.98 -9.01
CA GLU A 58 5.56 26.23 -9.38
C GLU A 58 5.47 24.76 -8.96
N LEU A 59 4.91 24.49 -7.78
CA LEU A 59 4.66 23.12 -7.34
C LEU A 59 3.64 22.41 -8.24
N ARG A 60 2.53 23.07 -8.60
CA ARG A 60 1.51 22.50 -9.49
C ARG A 60 2.08 22.16 -10.86
N GLU A 61 2.91 23.04 -11.40
CA GLU A 61 3.61 22.80 -12.66
C GLU A 61 4.52 21.57 -12.57
N LYS A 62 5.37 21.50 -11.54
CA LYS A 62 6.26 20.36 -11.31
C LYS A 62 5.52 19.04 -11.11
N MET A 63 4.39 19.08 -10.38
CA MET A 63 3.53 17.90 -10.21
C MET A 63 2.95 17.43 -11.54
N ARG A 64 2.53 18.36 -12.41
CA ARG A 64 2.02 18.01 -13.75
C ARG A 64 3.13 17.44 -14.62
N GLN A 65 4.30 18.08 -14.69
CA GLN A 65 5.46 17.56 -15.41
C GLN A 65 5.81 16.14 -14.95
N ALA A 66 5.85 15.89 -13.64
CA ALA A 66 6.10 14.55 -13.10
C ALA A 66 5.02 13.53 -13.49
N LEU A 67 3.75 13.94 -13.61
CA LEU A 67 2.67 13.05 -14.08
C LEU A 67 2.80 12.77 -15.58
N ASP A 68 3.17 13.76 -16.37
CA ASP A 68 3.39 13.63 -17.81
C ASP A 68 4.61 12.71 -18.06
N ASP A 69 5.73 12.90 -17.35
CA ASP A 69 6.91 12.02 -17.42
C ASP A 69 6.57 10.56 -17.06
N LEU A 70 5.78 10.35 -16.00
CA LEU A 70 5.31 9.02 -15.62
C LEU A 70 4.42 8.39 -16.70
N SER A 71 3.64 9.21 -17.40
CA SER A 71 2.81 8.74 -18.52
C SER A 71 3.67 8.39 -19.74
N GLU A 72 4.71 9.16 -20.04
CA GLU A 72 5.64 8.88 -21.14
C GLU A 72 6.46 7.60 -20.90
N ILE A 73 6.87 7.35 -19.66
CA ILE A 73 7.48 6.07 -19.25
C ILE A 73 6.51 4.92 -19.47
N ALA A 74 5.22 5.11 -19.15
CA ALA A 74 4.21 4.08 -19.37
C ALA A 74 3.92 3.80 -20.86
N VAL A 75 4.18 4.75 -21.77
CA VAL A 75 3.98 4.58 -23.22
C VAL A 75 5.23 4.01 -23.92
N THR A 76 6.43 4.25 -23.39
CA THR A 76 7.69 3.72 -23.96
C THR A 76 7.94 2.25 -23.60
N GLU A 77 7.24 1.71 -22.61
CA GLU A 77 7.26 0.29 -22.23
C GLU A 77 6.18 -0.59 -22.90
N GLU A 78 5.68 -0.25 -24.10
CA GLU A 78 4.95 -1.26 -24.89
C GLU A 78 5.92 -2.27 -25.55
N PRO A 79 5.70 -3.59 -25.36
CA PRO A 79 6.71 -4.62 -25.52
C PRO A 79 6.84 -5.09 -26.98
N ALA A 80 8.05 -5.14 -27.51
CA ALA A 80 8.34 -5.83 -28.75
C ALA A 80 8.86 -7.26 -28.47
N VAL A 81 8.08 -8.24 -28.99
CA VAL A 81 8.34 -9.68 -29.24
C VAL A 81 8.47 -10.60 -28.00
N THR A 82 7.70 -11.67 -27.80
CA THR A 82 7.04 -12.62 -28.74
C THR A 82 5.70 -13.13 -28.20
N GLU A 83 4.72 -13.31 -29.11
CA GLU A 83 3.51 -14.08 -28.88
C GLU A 83 3.85 -15.55 -28.54
N ALA A 84 3.54 -15.94 -27.31
CA ALA A 84 3.25 -17.32 -26.92
C ALA A 84 2.16 -17.26 -25.85
N PRO A 85 1.12 -18.12 -25.89
CA PRO A 85 -0.07 -17.95 -25.04
C PRO A 85 0.28 -18.02 -23.56
N ASN A 86 0.06 -16.92 -22.83
CA ASN A 86 0.23 -16.83 -21.38
C ASN A 86 -0.97 -17.46 -20.66
N GLU A 87 -1.23 -18.73 -20.95
CA GLU A 87 -2.37 -19.50 -20.41
C GLU A 87 -2.11 -20.04 -18.99
N GLY A 88 -0.91 -19.77 -18.43
CA GLY A 88 -0.48 -20.26 -17.12
C GLY A 88 -0.66 -19.28 -15.96
N THR A 89 -0.73 -17.97 -16.24
CA THR A 89 -0.65 -16.93 -15.19
C THR A 89 -2.03 -16.40 -14.79
N GLU A 90 -3.00 -16.41 -15.71
CA GLU A 90 -4.42 -16.22 -15.36
C GLU A 90 -4.89 -17.36 -14.47
N LYS A 91 -4.52 -18.61 -14.80
CA LYS A 91 -4.84 -19.81 -13.99
C LYS A 91 -4.43 -19.75 -12.53
N ALA A 92 -3.33 -19.09 -12.15
CA ALA A 92 -2.89 -19.04 -10.75
C ALA A 92 -3.59 -17.94 -9.93
N VAL A 93 -4.11 -16.90 -10.59
CA VAL A 93 -4.87 -15.82 -9.95
C VAL A 93 -6.36 -16.17 -9.96
N GLU A 94 -6.86 -16.76 -11.03
CA GLU A 94 -8.15 -17.47 -11.06
C GLU A 94 -8.16 -18.56 -10.00
N SER A 95 -7.17 -19.45 -9.91
CA SER A 95 -7.25 -20.54 -8.93
C SER A 95 -7.34 -20.06 -7.48
N ALA A 96 -6.70 -18.93 -7.13
CA ALA A 96 -6.77 -18.38 -5.78
C ALA A 96 -8.12 -17.68 -5.52
N GLU A 97 -8.69 -17.03 -6.53
CA GLU A 97 -10.02 -16.41 -6.46
C GLU A 97 -11.13 -17.46 -6.48
N GLU A 98 -10.98 -18.50 -7.28
CA GLU A 98 -11.82 -19.69 -7.32
C GLU A 98 -11.74 -20.47 -6.00
N GLU A 99 -10.56 -20.71 -5.43
CA GLU A 99 -10.42 -21.34 -4.10
C GLU A 99 -11.10 -20.51 -3.01
N GLU A 100 -10.94 -19.18 -3.00
CA GLU A 100 -11.62 -18.30 -2.03
C GLU A 100 -13.16 -18.30 -2.24
N MET A 101 -13.63 -18.27 -3.49
CA MET A 101 -15.06 -18.32 -3.85
C MET A 101 -15.69 -19.69 -3.54
N LEU A 102 -14.95 -20.79 -3.74
CA LEU A 102 -15.35 -22.16 -3.40
C LEU A 102 -15.49 -22.30 -1.89
N GLU A 103 -14.52 -21.82 -1.11
CA GLU A 103 -14.61 -21.80 0.34
C GLU A 103 -15.78 -20.95 0.85
N ASP A 104 -16.07 -19.82 0.18
CA ASP A 104 -17.21 -18.96 0.53
C ASP A 104 -18.55 -19.62 0.20
N SER A 105 -18.65 -20.36 -0.91
CA SER A 105 -19.85 -21.15 -1.23
C SER A 105 -20.05 -22.29 -0.22
N LEU A 106 -18.96 -22.94 0.20
CA LEU A 106 -18.99 -24.01 1.19
C LEU A 106 -19.43 -23.48 2.57
N ALA A 107 -18.93 -22.30 2.96
CA ALA A 107 -19.30 -21.65 4.22
C ALA A 107 -20.81 -21.31 4.27
N LEU A 108 -21.38 -20.81 3.18
CA LEU A 108 -22.83 -20.57 3.07
C LEU A 108 -23.64 -21.87 3.06
N GLN A 109 -23.13 -22.93 2.43
CA GLN A 109 -23.78 -24.25 2.46
C GLN A 109 -23.76 -24.90 3.85
N THR A 110 -22.72 -24.66 4.66
CA THR A 110 -22.65 -25.18 6.03
C THR A 110 -23.62 -24.54 7.01
N LEU A 111 -24.12 -23.32 6.75
CA LEU A 111 -25.17 -22.68 7.56
C LEU A 111 -26.50 -23.46 7.55
N LYS A 112 -26.76 -24.27 6.51
CA LYS A 112 -28.02 -24.99 6.30
C LYS A 112 -27.98 -26.47 6.67
N LYS A 113 -26.83 -27.02 7.09
CA LYS A 113 -26.70 -28.44 7.44
C LYS A 113 -26.94 -28.67 8.92
N GLU A 114 -27.71 -29.71 9.25
CA GLU A 114 -27.91 -30.16 10.63
C GLU A 114 -26.62 -30.83 11.18
N PRO A 115 -26.30 -30.65 12.47
CA PRO A 115 -25.09 -31.21 13.07
C PRO A 115 -25.15 -32.74 13.15
N PRO A 116 -24.08 -33.47 12.80
CA PRO A 116 -23.98 -34.91 13.01
C PRO A 116 -24.07 -35.29 14.50
N GLU A 117 -24.54 -36.52 14.80
CA GLU A 117 -24.60 -37.03 16.18
C GLU A 117 -23.23 -36.93 16.90
N GLY A 118 -23.23 -36.33 18.09
CA GLY A 118 -22.02 -36.10 18.89
C GLY A 118 -21.27 -34.78 18.60
N TYR A 119 -21.77 -33.93 17.70
CA TYR A 119 -21.24 -32.60 17.42
C TYR A 119 -22.22 -31.49 17.81
N GLU A 120 -21.70 -30.30 18.14
CA GLU A 120 -22.44 -29.06 18.37
C GLU A 120 -22.17 -28.07 17.24
N SER A 121 -23.21 -27.37 16.81
CA SER A 121 -23.07 -26.24 15.88
C SER A 121 -22.62 -25.00 16.64
N VAL A 122 -21.48 -24.45 16.23
CA VAL A 122 -20.93 -23.20 16.79
C VAL A 122 -20.82 -22.18 15.68
N LEU A 123 -21.43 -21.01 15.87
CA LEU A 123 -21.28 -19.88 14.95
C LEU A 123 -19.86 -19.30 15.06
N ARG A 124 -19.20 -19.14 13.92
CA ARG A 124 -17.87 -18.57 13.80
C ARG A 124 -17.90 -17.38 12.85
N TYR A 125 -16.99 -16.44 13.08
CA TYR A 125 -16.82 -15.24 12.26
C TYR A 125 -15.60 -15.40 11.34
N ARG A 126 -15.81 -15.38 10.03
CA ARG A 126 -14.76 -15.20 9.02
C ARG A 126 -14.54 -13.69 8.85
N ARG A 127 -13.43 -13.19 9.39
CA ARG A 127 -13.05 -11.77 9.37
C ARG A 127 -12.10 -11.46 8.23
N THR A 128 -12.43 -10.45 7.43
CA THR A 128 -11.55 -9.92 6.38
C THR A 128 -10.40 -9.08 6.97
N PHE A 129 -9.40 -8.77 6.15
CA PHE A 129 -8.31 -7.86 6.50
C PHE A 129 -8.84 -6.48 6.90
N ARG A 130 -9.78 -5.93 6.12
CA ARG A 130 -10.39 -4.62 6.40
C ARG A 130 -11.16 -4.63 7.72
N SER A 131 -11.94 -5.67 8.03
CA SER A 131 -12.64 -5.74 9.32
C SER A 131 -11.66 -5.77 10.50
N LYS A 132 -10.58 -6.56 10.38
CA LYS A 132 -9.53 -6.62 11.42
C LYS A 132 -8.81 -5.28 11.60
N LEU A 133 -8.56 -4.55 10.51
CA LEU A 133 -7.89 -3.26 10.52
C LEU A 133 -8.78 -2.19 11.18
N ILE A 134 -10.07 -2.13 10.82
CA ILE A 134 -11.04 -1.20 11.41
C ILE A 134 -11.14 -1.40 12.93
N GLN A 135 -11.14 -2.65 13.39
CA GLN A 135 -11.25 -2.96 14.81
C GLN A 135 -9.92 -2.86 15.58
N SER A 136 -8.79 -2.63 14.91
CA SER A 136 -7.46 -2.57 15.51
C SER A 136 -6.85 -1.19 15.37
N GLY A 137 -7.21 -0.27 16.29
CA GLY A 137 -6.76 1.13 16.25
C GLY A 137 -5.24 1.29 16.12
N GLY A 138 -4.45 0.64 16.98
CA GLY A 138 -2.98 0.73 16.92
C GLY A 138 -2.36 0.13 15.64
N ALA A 139 -3.05 -0.80 14.97
CA ALA A 139 -2.57 -1.33 13.69
C ALA A 139 -2.86 -0.37 12.52
N GLN A 140 -3.85 0.52 12.64
CA GLN A 140 -4.16 1.51 11.60
C GLN A 140 -3.01 2.49 11.39
N ASP A 141 -2.41 2.98 12.48
CA ASP A 141 -1.26 3.89 12.41
C ASP A 141 -0.07 3.25 11.69
N LEU A 142 0.27 2.03 12.10
CA LEU A 142 1.35 1.25 11.52
C LEU A 142 1.08 0.94 10.04
N TYR A 143 -0.16 0.60 9.72
CA TYR A 143 -0.60 0.33 8.35
C TYR A 143 -0.51 1.57 7.47
N THR A 144 -0.97 2.73 7.95
CA THR A 144 -0.88 4.00 7.24
C THR A 144 0.57 4.32 6.88
N GLU A 145 1.48 4.21 7.84
CA GLU A 145 2.90 4.46 7.59
C GLU A 145 3.52 3.48 6.59
N LEU A 146 3.24 2.18 6.72
CA LEU A 146 3.76 1.17 5.79
C LEU A 146 3.21 1.36 4.37
N LYS A 147 1.91 1.60 4.24
CA LYS A 147 1.27 1.81 2.94
C LYS A 147 1.85 3.04 2.24
N ASN A 148 2.01 4.13 2.96
CA ASN A 148 2.67 5.33 2.44
C ASN A 148 4.13 5.05 2.01
N THR A 149 4.87 4.21 2.74
CA THR A 149 6.23 3.84 2.31
C THR A 149 6.25 3.02 1.02
N PHE A 150 5.30 2.10 0.83
CA PHE A 150 5.19 1.35 -0.43
C PHE A 150 4.78 2.26 -1.60
N SER A 151 3.90 3.22 -1.36
CA SER A 151 3.52 4.24 -2.36
C SER A 151 4.66 5.16 -2.78
N GLY A 152 5.80 5.15 -2.07
CA GLY A 152 6.98 5.95 -2.41
C GLY A 152 7.88 5.36 -3.48
N TYR A 153 7.64 4.12 -3.89
CA TYR A 153 8.41 3.43 -4.91
C TYR A 153 7.57 3.28 -6.17
N ALA A 154 8.17 3.59 -7.33
CA ALA A 154 7.49 3.42 -8.61
C ALA A 154 7.30 1.94 -8.96
N GLY A 155 6.30 1.64 -9.78
CA GLY A 155 6.03 0.29 -10.29
C GLY A 155 5.31 -0.66 -9.32
N ILE A 156 5.12 -0.27 -8.05
CA ILE A 156 4.39 -1.09 -7.07
C ILE A 156 2.87 -0.89 -7.23
N ARG A 157 2.16 -1.97 -7.56
CA ARG A 157 0.69 -2.02 -7.56
C ARG A 157 0.18 -2.67 -6.26
N SER A 158 -0.73 -2.00 -5.56
CA SER A 158 -1.37 -2.53 -4.36
C SER A 158 -2.75 -3.11 -4.67
N ARG A 159 -3.09 -4.26 -4.06
CA ARG A 159 -4.42 -4.88 -4.16
C ARG A 159 -4.85 -5.42 -2.80
N VAL A 160 -5.98 -4.92 -2.30
CA VAL A 160 -6.59 -5.41 -1.06
C VAL A 160 -7.41 -6.67 -1.35
N THR A 161 -7.15 -7.74 -0.61
CA THR A 161 -7.87 -9.02 -0.65
C THR A 161 -8.54 -9.29 0.70
N GLN A 162 -9.32 -10.37 0.81
CA GLN A 162 -9.93 -10.76 2.08
C GLN A 162 -8.88 -11.09 3.15
N SER A 163 -7.75 -11.71 2.76
CA SER A 163 -6.71 -12.15 3.70
C SER A 163 -5.69 -11.08 4.07
N GLY A 164 -5.48 -10.07 3.21
CA GLY A 164 -4.48 -9.02 3.39
C GLY A 164 -4.39 -8.08 2.20
N GLU A 165 -3.45 -7.14 2.23
CA GLU A 165 -3.09 -6.32 1.07
C GLU A 165 -1.81 -6.84 0.44
N ASN A 166 -1.86 -7.12 -0.85
CA ASN A 166 -0.73 -7.61 -1.62
C ASN A 166 -0.12 -6.47 -2.43
N PHE A 167 1.20 -6.45 -2.51
CA PHE A 167 1.98 -5.53 -3.32
C PHE A 167 2.68 -6.33 -4.43
N ARG A 168 2.52 -5.89 -5.68
CA ARG A 168 3.04 -6.58 -6.85
C ARG A 168 3.84 -5.65 -7.75
N VAL A 169 4.86 -6.20 -8.39
CA VAL A 169 5.67 -5.55 -9.44
C VAL A 169 5.80 -6.54 -10.58
N GLY A 170 5.51 -6.12 -11.82
CA GLY A 170 5.59 -7.00 -12.99
C GLY A 170 4.84 -8.33 -12.84
N GLY A 171 3.69 -8.31 -12.15
CA GLY A 171 2.87 -9.50 -11.89
C GLY A 171 3.29 -10.38 -10.69
N ARG A 172 4.52 -10.26 -10.18
CA ARG A 172 5.03 -11.04 -9.04
C ARG A 172 4.69 -10.40 -7.70
N LYS A 173 4.40 -11.21 -6.67
CA LYS A 173 4.12 -10.70 -5.31
C LYS A 173 5.42 -10.38 -4.58
N ILE A 174 5.66 -9.09 -4.34
CA ILE A 174 6.86 -8.64 -3.63
C ILE A 174 6.65 -8.55 -2.11
N ALA A 175 5.44 -8.17 -1.69
CA ALA A 175 5.12 -8.03 -0.28
C ALA A 175 3.65 -8.28 -0.02
N LYS A 176 3.32 -8.63 1.23
CA LYS A 176 1.95 -8.74 1.72
C LYS A 176 1.86 -8.18 3.13
N ILE A 177 0.84 -7.38 3.38
CA ILE A 177 0.46 -6.94 4.72
C ILE A 177 -0.78 -7.73 5.15
N ALA A 178 -0.73 -8.35 6.32
CA ALA A 178 -1.88 -9.03 6.90
C ALA A 178 -1.95 -8.81 8.41
N ILE A 179 -3.12 -9.00 9.01
CA ILE A 179 -3.29 -8.93 10.47
C ILE A 179 -3.35 -10.35 11.02
N GLY A 180 -2.32 -10.73 11.77
CA GLY A 180 -2.23 -11.97 12.52
C GLY A 180 -2.63 -11.74 13.98
N GLY A 181 -3.80 -12.23 14.37
CA GLY A 181 -4.36 -11.95 15.70
C GLY A 181 -4.66 -10.47 15.88
N LYS A 182 -3.89 -9.80 16.76
CA LYS A 182 -3.98 -8.34 17.02
C LYS A 182 -2.78 -7.56 16.46
N THR A 183 -1.89 -8.20 15.71
CA THR A 183 -0.63 -7.60 15.27
C THR A 183 -0.53 -7.52 13.75
N LEU A 184 0.04 -6.43 13.24
CA LEU A 184 0.31 -6.26 11.83
C LEU A 184 1.53 -7.11 11.45
N CYS A 185 1.40 -7.92 10.41
CA CYS A 185 2.43 -8.80 9.88
C CYS A 185 2.75 -8.37 8.45
N LEU A 186 4.02 -8.13 8.19
CA LEU A 186 4.56 -7.82 6.88
C LEU A 186 5.30 -9.06 6.36
N TYR A 187 4.98 -9.49 5.15
CA TYR A 187 5.66 -10.57 4.44
C TYR A 187 6.42 -9.96 3.27
N LEU A 188 7.68 -10.33 3.09
CA LEU A 188 8.59 -9.75 2.10
C LEU A 188 9.22 -10.84 1.24
N ALA A 189 9.45 -10.54 -0.04
CA ALA A 189 10.21 -11.36 -1.00
C ALA A 189 11.73 -11.23 -0.80
N LEU A 190 12.17 -11.30 0.46
CA LEU A 190 13.56 -11.28 0.87
C LEU A 190 13.95 -12.66 1.40
N ASP A 191 15.21 -13.04 1.15
CA ASP A 191 15.72 -14.35 1.56
C ASP A 191 16.05 -14.34 3.05
N PRO A 192 15.36 -15.13 3.91
CA PRO A 192 15.53 -15.07 5.36
C PRO A 192 16.98 -15.34 5.80
N LYS A 193 17.67 -16.23 5.08
CA LYS A 193 19.07 -16.62 5.32
C LYS A 193 20.05 -15.45 5.23
N ALA A 194 19.80 -14.51 4.34
CA ALA A 194 20.67 -13.34 4.17
C ALA A 194 20.61 -12.38 5.38
N PHE A 195 19.61 -12.53 6.26
CA PHE A 195 19.36 -11.65 7.38
C PHE A 195 19.49 -12.35 8.74
N GLU A 196 19.91 -13.61 8.83
CA GLU A 196 19.99 -14.37 10.09
C GLU A 196 20.87 -13.69 11.15
N ASP A 197 22.03 -13.16 10.75
CA ASP A 197 22.94 -12.42 11.64
C ASP A 197 22.59 -10.93 11.79
N SER A 198 21.46 -10.50 11.24
CA SER A 198 21.04 -9.10 11.27
C SER A 198 20.29 -8.74 12.55
N LYS A 199 20.15 -7.43 12.79
CA LYS A 199 19.37 -6.88 13.91
C LYS A 199 17.85 -7.07 13.80
N TYR A 200 17.36 -7.65 12.72
CA TYR A 200 15.92 -7.71 12.41
C TYR A 200 15.26 -8.94 13.04
N ARG A 201 14.06 -8.75 13.59
CA ARG A 201 13.28 -9.86 14.16
C ARG A 201 12.26 -10.36 13.13
N PHE A 202 12.55 -11.49 12.51
CA PHE A 202 11.70 -12.12 11.51
C PHE A 202 11.46 -13.61 11.81
N THR A 203 10.63 -14.22 10.99
CA THR A 203 10.32 -15.66 11.01
C THR A 203 10.26 -16.12 9.56
N ASP A 204 10.93 -17.22 9.25
CA ASP A 204 10.80 -17.85 7.94
C ASP A 204 9.44 -18.56 7.86
N VAL A 205 8.71 -18.32 6.77
CA VAL A 205 7.41 -18.96 6.48
C VAL A 205 7.38 -19.56 5.06
N SER A 206 8.55 -19.78 4.46
CA SER A 206 8.72 -20.40 3.13
C SER A 206 8.07 -21.77 3.02
N ASP A 207 7.94 -22.52 4.12
CA ASP A 207 7.27 -23.83 4.18
C ASP A 207 5.83 -23.83 3.66
N LYS A 208 5.15 -22.67 3.69
CA LYS A 208 3.75 -22.54 3.29
C LYS A 208 3.66 -22.09 1.83
N LYS A 209 2.99 -22.88 0.98
CA LYS A 209 2.75 -22.56 -0.44
C LYS A 209 2.25 -21.12 -0.66
N THR A 210 1.33 -20.65 0.17
CA THR A 210 0.77 -19.28 0.11
C THR A 210 1.82 -18.17 0.24
N TYR A 211 2.90 -18.43 0.96
CA TYR A 211 3.97 -17.47 1.26
C TYR A 211 5.30 -17.83 0.59
N SER A 212 5.30 -18.76 -0.35
CA SER A 212 6.50 -19.16 -1.11
C SER A 212 7.17 -17.98 -1.82
N GLU A 213 6.38 -17.08 -2.41
CA GLU A 213 6.88 -15.84 -3.04
C GLU A 213 7.36 -14.79 -2.02
N THR A 214 6.90 -14.85 -0.77
CA THR A 214 7.21 -13.87 0.28
C THR A 214 7.62 -14.58 1.59
N PRO A 215 8.80 -15.21 1.63
CA PRO A 215 9.19 -16.14 2.69
C PRO A 215 9.53 -15.45 4.02
N MET A 216 9.94 -14.17 4.02
CA MET A 216 10.32 -13.47 5.24
C MET A 216 9.10 -12.81 5.92
N LYS A 217 8.73 -13.25 7.12
CA LYS A 217 7.66 -12.65 7.93
C LYS A 217 8.21 -11.78 9.05
N VAL A 218 7.77 -10.52 9.10
CA VAL A 218 8.12 -9.52 10.11
C VAL A 218 6.86 -9.09 10.87
N ARG A 219 6.92 -9.09 12.20
CA ARG A 219 5.84 -8.56 13.04
C ARG A 219 6.09 -7.09 13.37
N VAL A 220 5.10 -6.25 13.10
CA VAL A 220 5.15 -4.80 13.36
C VAL A 220 4.17 -4.49 14.49
N THR A 221 4.73 -4.12 15.64
CA THR A 221 3.96 -3.87 16.88
C THR A 221 4.11 -2.45 17.40
N GLY A 222 5.17 -1.74 17.03
CA GLY A 222 5.43 -0.37 17.45
C GLY A 222 6.51 0.34 16.62
N SER A 223 6.97 1.49 17.10
CA SER A 223 7.88 2.40 16.39
C SER A 223 9.21 1.76 15.97
N ARG A 224 9.87 1.01 16.87
CA ARG A 224 11.15 0.34 16.55
C ARG A 224 10.98 -0.72 15.46
N SER A 225 9.95 -1.56 15.56
CA SER A 225 9.66 -2.57 14.53
C SER A 225 9.23 -1.93 13.20
N LEU A 226 8.58 -0.78 13.25
CA LEU A 226 8.17 -0.03 12.07
C LEU A 226 9.39 0.55 11.34
N LYS A 227 10.34 1.13 12.08
CA LYS A 227 11.62 1.60 11.51
C LYS A 227 12.37 0.45 10.82
N HIS A 228 12.46 -0.69 11.48
CA HIS A 228 13.06 -1.90 10.90
C HIS A 228 12.31 -2.38 9.65
N ALA A 229 10.98 -2.36 9.66
CA ALA A 229 10.18 -2.72 8.49
C ALA A 229 10.43 -1.78 7.30
N LYS A 230 10.54 -0.46 7.53
CA LYS A 230 10.88 0.52 6.49
C LYS A 230 12.29 0.29 5.92
N GLU A 231 13.25 -0.06 6.76
CA GLU A 231 14.61 -0.42 6.31
C GLU A 231 14.57 -1.68 5.42
N LEU A 232 13.83 -2.72 5.82
CA LEU A 232 13.65 -3.94 5.02
C LEU A 232 12.93 -3.67 3.69
N ILE A 233 11.96 -2.76 3.65
CA ILE A 233 11.33 -2.32 2.40
C ILE A 233 12.35 -1.63 1.49
N GLY A 234 13.30 -0.88 2.05
CA GLY A 234 14.42 -0.29 1.30
C GLY A 234 15.29 -1.35 0.62
N TYR A 235 15.72 -2.37 1.36
CA TYR A 235 16.48 -3.50 0.76
C TYR A 235 15.66 -4.27 -0.27
N LEU A 236 14.34 -4.40 -0.06
CA LEU A 236 13.46 -4.99 -1.06
C LEU A 236 13.43 -4.14 -2.33
N ALA A 237 13.32 -2.82 -2.21
CA ALA A 237 13.33 -1.92 -3.36
C ALA A 237 14.66 -2.01 -4.13
N GLU A 238 15.79 -2.07 -3.43
CA GLU A 238 17.12 -2.29 -4.04
C GLU A 238 17.19 -3.62 -4.78
N LYS A 239 16.65 -4.72 -4.21
CA LYS A 239 16.63 -6.04 -4.86
C LYS A 239 15.82 -6.08 -6.17
N PHE A 240 14.82 -5.22 -6.29
CA PHE A 240 13.92 -5.14 -7.46
C PHE A 240 14.15 -3.87 -8.30
N ASP A 241 15.25 -3.14 -8.07
CA ASP A 241 15.61 -1.91 -8.78
C ASP A 241 14.48 -0.86 -8.84
N LEU A 242 13.72 -0.73 -7.74
CA LEU A 242 12.56 0.15 -7.67
C LEU A 242 12.99 1.59 -7.32
N PRO A 243 12.81 2.58 -8.21
CA PRO A 243 13.21 3.95 -7.91
C PRO A 243 12.28 4.57 -6.86
N ASN A 244 12.88 5.30 -5.91
CA ASN A 244 12.16 6.03 -4.89
C ASN A 244 11.72 7.39 -5.44
N VAL A 245 10.43 7.50 -5.78
CA VAL A 245 9.80 8.70 -6.33
C VAL A 245 9.26 9.64 -5.24
N GLY A 246 9.31 9.22 -3.97
CA GLY A 246 8.63 9.91 -2.87
C GLY A 246 7.13 9.61 -2.86
N TYR A 247 6.46 9.89 -1.74
CA TYR A 247 5.04 9.57 -1.57
C TYR A 247 4.28 10.75 -1.00
N ILE A 248 3.00 10.85 -1.36
CA ILE A 248 2.05 11.74 -0.69
C ILE A 248 1.52 10.98 0.53
N SER A 249 1.75 11.48 1.75
CA SER A 249 1.15 10.90 2.94
C SER A 249 -0.37 11.00 2.88
N ILE A 250 -1.01 9.85 2.80
CA ILE A 250 -2.46 9.70 2.91
C ILE A 250 -2.76 9.08 4.27
N ASP A 251 -3.80 9.56 4.95
CA ASP A 251 -4.30 8.93 6.18
C ASP A 251 -5.29 7.81 5.82
N TYR A 252 -4.97 6.58 6.20
CA TYR A 252 -5.81 5.39 5.96
C TYR A 252 -6.59 4.95 7.20
N ARG A 253 -6.61 5.77 8.27
CA ARG A 253 -7.40 5.49 9.47
C ARG A 253 -8.90 5.41 9.14
N CYS A 254 -9.58 4.50 9.82
CA CYS A 254 -11.00 4.26 9.69
C CYS A 254 -11.65 4.30 11.08
N PRO A 255 -12.84 4.92 11.23
CA PRO A 255 -13.55 4.89 12.49
C PRO A 255 -13.89 3.46 12.87
N TYR A 256 -13.81 3.16 14.17
CA TYR A 256 -14.15 1.85 14.71
C TYR A 256 -15.59 1.48 14.36
N LYS A 257 -15.82 0.20 14.04
CA LYS A 257 -17.13 -0.37 13.77
C LYS A 257 -17.35 -1.65 14.57
N THR A 258 -18.58 -1.86 15.02
CA THR A 258 -18.96 -3.06 15.77
C THR A 258 -19.03 -4.29 14.85
N ASP A 259 -19.01 -5.49 15.44
CA ASP A 259 -19.16 -6.73 14.66
C ASP A 259 -20.48 -6.74 13.86
N GLU A 260 -21.58 -6.23 14.42
CA GLU A 260 -22.89 -6.14 13.76
C GLU A 260 -22.88 -5.24 12.53
N GLU A 261 -22.22 -4.09 12.61
CA GLU A 261 -22.06 -3.17 11.50
C GLU A 261 -21.18 -3.77 10.40
N LEU A 262 -20.11 -4.46 10.78
CA LEU A 262 -19.20 -5.10 9.84
C LEU A 262 -19.84 -6.30 9.13
N VAL A 263 -20.76 -7.01 9.80
CA VAL A 263 -21.60 -8.03 9.17
C VAL A 263 -22.56 -7.37 8.17
N ARG A 264 -23.23 -6.27 8.52
CA ARG A 264 -24.10 -5.52 7.61
C ARG A 264 -23.39 -5.02 6.35
N VAL A 265 -22.14 -4.59 6.48
CA VAL A 265 -21.30 -4.14 5.35
C VAL A 265 -20.68 -5.33 4.57
N GLY A 266 -20.79 -6.56 5.08
CA GLY A 266 -20.25 -7.75 4.44
C GLY A 266 -18.73 -7.94 4.61
N LEU A 267 -18.10 -7.19 5.52
CA LEU A 267 -16.67 -7.34 5.86
C LEU A 267 -16.41 -8.48 6.86
N ILE A 268 -17.45 -8.93 7.57
CA ILE A 268 -17.45 -10.12 8.39
C ILE A 268 -18.54 -11.05 7.87
N ARG A 269 -18.18 -12.32 7.65
CA ARG A 269 -19.11 -13.35 7.24
C ARG A 269 -19.27 -14.38 8.36
N LEU A 270 -20.51 -14.75 8.63
CA LEU A 270 -20.85 -15.80 9.58
C LEU A 270 -20.82 -17.15 8.89
N TYR A 271 -20.32 -18.17 9.57
CA TYR A 271 -20.43 -19.56 9.12
C TYR A 271 -20.58 -20.49 10.33
N THR A 272 -21.20 -21.65 10.09
CA THR A 272 -21.40 -22.65 11.14
C THR A 272 -20.25 -23.65 11.09
N ALA A 273 -19.62 -23.89 12.23
CA ALA A 273 -18.61 -24.93 12.39
C ALA A 273 -19.12 -25.99 13.38
N PHE A 274 -18.98 -27.26 13.03
CA PHE A 274 -19.32 -28.37 13.92
C PHE A 274 -18.14 -28.71 14.81
N VAL A 275 -18.34 -28.65 16.13
CA VAL A 275 -17.32 -28.97 17.14
C VAL A 275 -17.74 -30.23 17.88
N LYS A 276 -16.82 -31.17 18.08
CA LYS A 276 -17.11 -32.41 18.80
C LYS A 276 -17.45 -32.10 20.25
N LYS A 277 -18.58 -32.63 20.75
CA LYS A 277 -18.96 -32.52 22.16
C LYS A 277 -17.85 -33.13 23.01
N LYS A 278 -17.34 -32.37 23.98
CA LYS A 278 -16.50 -32.96 25.04
C LYS A 278 -17.41 -33.82 25.91
N LYS A 279 -17.09 -35.12 26.03
CA LYS A 279 -17.71 -36.03 26.99
C LYS A 279 -17.41 -35.58 28.42
#